data_AF-A0A935XTI9-F1
#
_entry.id   AF-A0A935XTI9-F1
#
_cell.length_a   1.000
_cell.length_b   1.000
_cell.length_c   1.000
_cell.angle_alpha   90.00
_cell.angle_beta   90.00
_cell.angle_gamma   90.00
#
_symmetry.space_group_name_H-M   'P 1'
#
loop_
_entity.id
_entity.type
_entity.pdbx_description
1 polymer ?
#
loop_
_entity_poly.entity_id
_entity_poly.type
_entity_poly.pdbx_seq_one_letter_code
_entity_poly.pdbx_strand_id
1 'polypeptide(L)'
;MVQRTGVGLNQAARLPERNGLLLSGSLPSLNLDAWLPLLTAADLSGGTAAAAATTPAAPAAVTAPAAATPPTAAPATASFDLRLGSLDVYGKRISNLALRAGADARGWQASMTASEMSGDIGYRSEGRGRLTARLSYFTPPPDAPGARAAAAGGTKDYPAVDLVAERFNYRGKQFGRVEVVAQPEGSNWRIERLASLNPEASLTGKGLWTVGGSGAAATPARTALDFALEVNDAGKYLDRLGSKDTVKGGTAKLSGRLNWNGDPLGLDYPSLSGDLSLQAENGQFLEIEPGIGKLVALMSMQMLPRRIALDFRDVFSKGFAFDRITSSMHIDKGVMRTKDFKMRGPAAEVDIDGETDLARETQNLHVRVVPQLGDTASTVVGLLNPVAGVATMIAQRMFKNPLGQIFAFDYALTGTWTDPKVAKVSGASSQPEGPPPSGPQAPPR
;
A
#
# COMPACT_ATOMS: atom_id res chain seq x y z
N MET A 1 -11.67 40.93 36.50
CA MET A 1 -10.31 41.40 36.19
C MET A 1 -9.82 40.63 34.98
N VAL A 2 -9.29 41.34 33.99
CA VAL A 2 -8.98 40.78 32.67
C VAL A 2 -7.47 40.62 32.57
N GLN A 3 -6.98 39.39 32.68
CA GLN A 3 -5.55 39.10 32.79
C GLN A 3 -4.99 38.71 31.42
N ARG A 4 -4.09 39.56 30.89
CA ARG A 4 -3.26 39.27 29.72
C ARG A 4 -1.93 38.73 30.25
N THR A 5 -1.58 37.51 29.91
CA THR A 5 -0.35 36.87 30.39
C THR A 5 0.49 36.42 29.19
N GLY A 6 1.72 36.90 29.11
CA GLY A 6 2.68 36.51 28.09
C GLY A 6 3.84 35.74 28.71
N VAL A 7 4.18 34.58 28.15
CA VAL A 7 5.35 33.77 28.55
C VAL A 7 6.26 33.61 27.33
N GLY A 8 7.53 34.00 27.49
CA GLY A 8 8.57 33.88 26.48
C GLY A 8 9.53 32.74 26.80
N LEU A 9 9.69 31.75 25.92
CA LEU A 9 10.71 30.69 26.05
C LEU A 9 11.89 31.04 25.12
N ASN A 10 13.05 31.34 25.71
CA ASN A 10 14.25 31.84 25.03
C ASN A 10 14.04 33.13 24.19
N GLN A 11 13.03 33.93 24.52
CA GLN A 11 12.78 35.25 23.92
C GLN A 11 12.03 36.16 24.89
N ALA A 12 12.05 37.48 24.65
CA ALA A 12 11.28 38.44 25.44
C ALA A 12 9.77 38.14 25.36
N ALA A 13 9.11 38.06 26.52
CA ALA A 13 7.68 37.83 26.60
C ALA A 13 6.89 38.96 25.95
N ARG A 14 5.91 38.62 25.11
CA ARG A 14 4.99 39.58 24.49
C ARG A 14 3.61 39.43 25.11
N LEU A 15 2.91 40.54 25.31
CA LEU A 15 1.53 40.56 25.78
C LEU A 15 0.58 40.32 24.59
N PRO A 16 -0.38 39.39 24.67
CA PRO A 16 -1.34 39.13 23.59
C PRO A 16 -2.24 40.34 23.35
N GLU A 17 -2.61 40.66 22.10
CA GLU A 17 -3.49 41.81 21.78
C GLU A 17 -4.92 41.65 22.34
N ARG A 18 -5.34 40.41 22.58
CA ARG A 18 -6.62 40.05 23.21
C ARG A 18 -6.37 39.39 24.58
N ASN A 19 -7.42 39.30 25.37
CA ASN A 19 -7.37 38.63 26.67
C ASN A 19 -7.05 37.14 26.49
N GLY A 20 -6.09 36.65 27.26
CA GLY A 20 -5.65 35.26 27.15
C GLY A 20 -4.19 35.06 27.51
N LEU A 21 -3.75 33.82 27.35
CA LEU A 21 -2.36 33.40 27.51
C LEU A 21 -1.68 33.40 26.14
N LEU A 22 -0.50 34.01 26.04
CA LEU A 22 0.40 33.86 24.88
C LEU A 22 1.67 33.16 25.34
N LEU A 23 1.90 31.95 24.83
CA LEU A 23 3.18 31.26 24.94
C LEU A 23 3.92 31.44 23.62
N SER A 24 5.08 32.07 23.66
CA SER A 24 5.88 32.28 22.45
C SER A 24 7.34 31.91 22.72
N GLY A 25 8.00 31.26 21.77
CA GLY A 25 9.38 30.88 22.00
C GLY A 25 10.05 30.09 20.91
N SER A 26 11.37 29.98 21.02
CA SER A 26 12.18 29.11 20.17
C SER A 26 12.98 28.13 21.01
N LEU A 27 12.81 26.84 20.76
CA LEU A 27 13.58 25.80 21.43
C LEU A 27 14.28 24.89 20.40
N PRO A 28 15.49 24.40 20.71
CA PRO A 28 16.17 23.42 19.85
C PRO A 28 15.37 22.11 19.72
N SER A 29 14.80 21.62 20.83
CA SER A 29 14.06 20.37 20.86
C SER A 29 13.02 20.36 22.00
N LEU A 30 11.87 19.72 21.77
CA LEU A 30 10.86 19.45 22.79
C LEU A 30 10.41 17.98 22.69
N ASN A 31 10.46 17.25 23.80
CA ASN A 31 9.94 15.89 23.87
C ASN A 31 8.67 15.89 24.72
N LEU A 32 7.50 15.95 24.08
CA LEU A 32 6.21 15.97 24.77
C LEU A 32 5.85 14.62 25.40
N ASP A 33 6.38 13.52 24.87
CA ASP A 33 6.14 12.19 25.41
C ASP A 33 6.68 12.04 26.84
N ALA A 34 7.77 12.73 27.17
CA ALA A 34 8.31 12.80 28.53
C ALA A 34 7.41 13.60 29.49
N TRP A 35 6.62 14.54 28.99
CA TRP A 35 5.74 15.41 29.80
C TRP A 35 4.32 14.87 29.90
N LEU A 36 3.84 14.11 28.92
CA LEU A 36 2.46 13.60 28.86
C LEU A 36 2.03 12.90 30.15
N PRO A 37 2.83 11.99 30.75
CA PRO A 37 2.46 11.30 32.00
C PRO A 37 2.26 12.26 33.18
N LEU A 38 3.05 13.33 33.25
CA LEU A 38 3.00 14.32 34.32
C LEU A 38 1.76 15.22 34.21
N LEU A 39 1.37 15.56 32.97
CA LEU A 39 0.18 16.36 32.69
C LEU A 39 -1.11 15.58 32.90
N THR A 40 -1.14 14.30 32.52
CA THR A 40 -2.31 13.43 32.74
C THR A 40 -2.49 13.07 34.21
N ALA A 41 -1.40 13.00 34.99
CA ALA A 41 -1.47 12.75 36.43
C ALA A 41 -1.98 13.98 37.21
N ALA A 42 -1.75 15.19 36.70
CA ALA A 42 -2.18 16.43 37.34
C ALA A 42 -3.70 16.69 37.23
N ASP A 43 -4.38 16.07 36.25
CA ASP A 43 -5.84 16.20 36.06
C ASP A 43 -6.68 15.19 36.88
N LEU A 44 -6.05 14.35 37.72
CA LEU A 44 -6.76 13.39 38.58
C LEU A 44 -6.14 13.27 39.98
N SER A 45 -6.30 14.28 40.83
CA SER A 45 -6.28 14.06 42.30
C SER A 45 -6.94 15.21 43.08
N GLY A 46 -8.25 15.36 42.90
CA GLY A 46 -9.13 15.80 43.98
C GLY A 46 -9.73 14.57 44.66
N GLY A 47 -8.94 13.82 45.43
CA GLY A 47 -9.43 12.60 46.08
C GLY A 47 -8.34 11.86 46.83
N THR A 48 -8.41 11.90 48.15
CA THR A 48 -7.58 11.20 49.13
C THR A 48 -7.48 9.69 48.88
N ALA A 49 -6.26 9.14 48.91
CA ALA A 49 -6.03 7.76 49.32
C ALA A 49 -4.72 7.66 50.10
N ALA A 50 -4.86 7.31 51.37
CA ALA A 50 -3.78 7.05 52.32
C ALA A 50 -3.13 5.69 52.04
N ALA A 51 -1.80 5.61 52.20
CA ALA A 51 -1.12 4.42 52.71
C ALA A 51 0.27 4.79 53.28
N ALA A 52 0.43 4.49 54.57
CA ALA A 52 1.59 4.55 55.47
C ALA A 52 2.82 3.75 54.95
N ALA A 53 4.06 3.85 55.45
CA ALA A 53 4.82 4.66 56.41
C ALA A 53 6.31 4.33 56.12
N THR A 54 7.30 5.19 56.35
CA THR A 54 8.02 5.29 57.64
C THR A 54 9.04 6.43 57.61
N THR A 55 9.06 7.24 58.66
CA THR A 55 10.14 8.15 59.08
C THR A 55 10.63 7.67 60.45
N PRO A 56 11.86 8.01 60.92
CA PRO A 56 12.09 9.28 61.65
C PRO A 56 13.47 9.91 61.26
N ALA A 57 13.86 11.16 61.52
CA ALA A 57 13.48 12.19 62.49
C ALA A 57 13.87 13.61 61.97
N ALA A 58 13.15 14.63 62.43
CA ALA A 58 13.46 16.08 62.32
C ALA A 58 14.32 16.55 63.54
N PRO A 59 14.72 17.84 63.77
CA PRO A 59 14.01 19.12 63.54
C PRO A 59 14.89 20.18 62.79
N ALA A 60 14.46 21.37 62.38
CA ALA A 60 13.59 22.35 63.02
C ALA A 60 12.97 23.35 62.01
N ALA A 61 11.88 23.96 62.46
CA ALA A 61 10.98 24.84 61.73
C ALA A 61 11.49 26.28 61.56
N VAL A 62 11.11 26.91 60.45
CA VAL A 62 10.78 28.35 60.38
C VAL A 62 9.44 28.48 59.65
N THR A 63 8.48 29.04 60.38
CA THR A 63 7.14 29.43 59.95
C THR A 63 7.19 30.61 58.99
N ALA A 64 6.49 30.52 57.85
CA ALA A 64 6.16 31.65 56.98
C ALA A 64 4.63 31.71 56.75
N PRO A 65 4.04 32.90 56.64
CA PRO A 65 2.59 33.07 56.73
C PRO A 65 1.87 32.65 55.44
N ALA A 66 0.66 32.14 55.62
CA ALA A 66 -0.31 31.89 54.56
C ALA A 66 -0.64 33.19 53.81
N ALA A 67 -0.30 33.23 52.52
CA ALA A 67 -0.75 34.27 51.60
C ALA A 67 -1.39 33.62 50.36
N ALA A 68 -2.71 33.72 50.33
CA ALA A 68 -3.62 33.70 49.19
C ALA A 68 -3.21 32.89 47.94
N THR A 69 -3.84 31.73 47.77
CA THR A 69 -4.06 31.09 46.48
C THR A 69 -4.78 32.08 45.55
N PRO A 70 -4.22 32.46 44.37
CA PRO A 70 -5.03 33.14 43.38
C PRO A 70 -6.07 32.12 42.83
N PRO A 71 -7.31 32.54 42.58
CA PRO A 71 -8.22 31.72 41.79
C PRO A 71 -7.71 31.75 40.35
N THR A 72 -6.89 30.77 39.96
CA THR A 72 -6.50 30.59 38.56
C THR A 72 -7.70 30.08 37.79
N ALA A 73 -8.61 30.99 37.42
CA ALA A 73 -9.53 30.74 36.32
C ALA A 73 -8.67 30.51 35.09
N ALA A 74 -8.69 29.29 34.53
CA ALA A 74 -8.01 28.97 33.29
C ALA A 74 -8.40 30.04 32.24
N PRO A 75 -7.43 30.63 31.52
CA PRO A 75 -7.74 31.66 30.54
C PRO A 75 -8.68 31.07 29.49
N ALA A 76 -9.77 31.77 29.18
CA ALA A 76 -10.78 31.34 28.21
C ALA A 76 -10.22 31.16 26.78
N THR A 77 -9.00 31.66 26.52
CA THR A 77 -8.30 31.53 25.24
C THR A 77 -6.79 31.48 25.49
N ALA A 78 -6.12 30.52 24.86
CA ALA A 78 -4.67 30.37 24.85
C ALA A 78 -4.14 30.45 23.42
N SER A 79 -2.98 31.06 23.24
CA SER A 79 -2.32 31.22 21.95
C SER A 79 -0.85 30.82 22.06
N PHE A 80 -0.34 30.17 21.03
CA PHE A 80 0.99 29.60 20.97
C PHE A 80 1.67 30.04 19.68
N ASP A 81 2.89 30.58 19.77
CA ASP A 81 3.76 30.87 18.62
C ASP A 81 5.15 30.27 18.90
N LEU A 82 5.36 29.04 18.41
CA LEU A 82 6.50 28.22 18.76
C LEU A 82 7.36 27.90 17.53
N ARG A 83 8.68 27.97 17.70
CA ARG A 83 9.66 27.47 16.74
C ARG A 83 10.53 26.41 17.38
N LEU A 84 10.40 25.19 16.90
CA LEU A 84 11.01 23.99 17.45
C LEU A 84 11.94 23.37 16.40
N GLY A 85 13.21 23.16 16.73
CA GLY A 85 14.12 22.40 15.86
C GLY A 85 13.66 20.95 15.70
N SER A 86 13.20 20.32 16.79
CA SER A 86 12.51 19.04 16.77
C SER A 86 11.40 18.95 17.82
N LEU A 87 10.35 18.20 17.51
CA LEU A 87 9.26 17.85 18.41
C LEU A 87 9.07 16.33 18.41
N ASP A 88 9.27 15.69 19.55
CA ASP A 88 8.92 14.28 19.74
C ASP A 88 7.55 14.19 20.44
N VAL A 89 6.57 13.57 19.76
CA VAL A 89 5.18 13.45 20.23
C VAL A 89 4.54 12.16 19.70
N TYR A 90 3.86 11.41 20.57
CA TYR A 90 3.27 10.10 20.31
C TYR A 90 4.25 9.10 19.67
N GLY A 91 5.52 9.13 20.08
CA GLY A 91 6.57 8.29 19.52
C GLY A 91 7.02 8.68 18.12
N LYS A 92 6.57 9.83 17.59
CA LYS A 92 6.93 10.37 16.28
C LYS A 92 7.76 11.62 16.41
N ARG A 93 8.69 11.84 15.48
CA ARG A 93 9.51 13.04 15.42
C ARG A 93 9.08 13.96 14.29
N ILE A 94 8.81 15.22 14.61
CA ILE A 94 8.53 16.30 13.67
C ILE A 94 9.73 17.27 13.69
N SER A 95 10.23 17.64 12.52
CA SER A 95 11.48 18.40 12.38
C SER A 95 11.21 19.81 11.83
N ASN A 96 11.92 20.81 12.34
CA ASN A 96 11.83 22.22 11.91
C ASN A 96 10.40 22.78 11.99
N LEU A 97 9.74 22.57 13.12
CA LEU A 97 8.35 22.96 13.34
C LEU A 97 8.22 24.45 13.68
N ALA A 98 7.58 25.20 12.81
CA ALA A 98 6.98 26.50 13.13
C ALA A 98 5.48 26.29 13.33
N LEU A 99 4.99 26.59 14.54
CA LEU A 99 3.60 26.34 14.95
C LEU A 99 2.97 27.65 15.44
N ARG A 100 1.81 27.99 14.89
CA ARG A 100 0.92 28.99 15.46
C ARG A 100 -0.39 28.33 15.82
N ALA A 101 -0.72 28.27 17.11
CA ALA A 101 -1.95 27.65 17.58
C ALA A 101 -2.78 28.60 18.44
N GLY A 102 -4.09 28.42 18.41
CA GLY A 102 -5.05 29.06 19.29
C GLY A 102 -6.00 28.01 19.84
N ALA A 103 -6.23 28.02 21.15
CA ALA A 103 -7.16 27.15 21.84
C ALA A 103 -8.19 27.99 22.59
N ASP A 104 -9.43 27.55 22.57
CA ASP A 104 -10.56 28.09 23.32
C ASP A 104 -11.31 26.95 24.02
N ALA A 105 -12.41 27.26 24.70
CA ALA A 105 -13.23 26.27 25.41
C ALA A 105 -13.87 25.20 24.48
N ARG A 106 -13.95 25.44 23.17
CA ARG A 106 -14.60 24.57 22.18
C ARG A 106 -13.61 23.79 21.31
N GLY A 107 -12.31 24.01 21.48
CA GLY A 107 -11.28 23.27 20.77
C GLY A 107 -10.05 24.10 20.46
N TRP A 108 -9.23 23.60 19.53
CA TRP A 108 -7.99 24.25 19.12
C TRP A 108 -7.86 24.29 17.61
N GLN A 109 -7.10 25.26 17.12
CA GLN A 109 -6.67 25.37 15.73
C GLN A 109 -5.18 25.67 15.70
N ALA A 110 -4.49 25.14 14.70
CA ALA A 110 -3.07 25.29 14.53
C ALA A 110 -2.72 25.39 13.05
N SER A 111 -1.95 26.41 12.69
CA SER A 111 -1.26 26.50 11.41
C SER A 111 0.19 26.11 11.65
N MET A 112 0.71 25.17 10.85
CA MET A 112 2.06 24.65 11.03
C MET A 112 2.83 24.54 9.72
N THR A 113 4.14 24.68 9.84
CA THR A 113 5.12 24.37 8.79
C THR A 113 6.23 23.56 9.42
N ALA A 114 6.44 22.35 8.91
CA ALA A 114 7.46 21.42 9.33
C ALA A 114 8.04 20.69 8.10
N SER A 115 9.09 19.90 8.32
CA SER A 115 9.72 19.12 7.25
C SER A 115 8.79 18.00 6.74
N GLU A 116 7.97 17.46 7.63
CA GLU A 116 7.07 16.34 7.35
C GLU A 116 5.66 16.80 6.94
N MET A 117 5.23 18.01 7.33
CA MET A 117 3.88 18.49 7.05
C MET A 117 3.77 20.02 7.02
N SER A 118 2.82 20.53 6.25
CA SER A 118 2.49 21.95 6.23
C SER A 118 1.00 22.16 5.98
N GLY A 119 0.38 23.06 6.74
CA GLY A 119 -1.02 23.43 6.60
C GLY A 119 -1.71 23.68 7.94
N ASP A 120 -3.03 23.52 7.94
CA ASP A 120 -3.88 23.81 9.08
C ASP A 120 -4.48 22.53 9.66
N ILE A 121 -4.48 22.45 10.98
CA ILE A 121 -5.12 21.37 11.74
C ILE A 121 -6.00 22.02 12.80
N GLY A 122 -7.21 21.50 12.98
CA GLY A 122 -8.10 21.95 14.03
C GLY A 122 -8.84 20.80 14.66
N TYR A 123 -9.17 20.97 15.93
CA TYR A 123 -9.99 20.06 16.70
C TYR A 123 -11.16 20.82 17.31
N ARG A 124 -12.35 20.26 17.22
CA ARG A 124 -13.56 20.75 17.91
C ARG A 124 -14.04 19.68 18.88
N SER A 125 -14.39 20.08 20.10
CA SER A 125 -14.83 19.17 21.17
C SER A 125 -16.30 18.75 21.09
N GLU A 126 -17.03 19.18 20.06
CA GLU A 126 -18.45 18.85 19.87
C GLU A 126 -18.65 17.34 19.62
N GLY A 127 -19.62 16.72 20.31
CA GLY A 127 -19.90 15.29 20.21
C GLY A 127 -18.75 14.43 20.76
N ARG A 128 -18.23 13.51 19.92
CA ARG A 128 -17.03 12.70 20.22
C ARG A 128 -15.72 13.37 19.75
N GLY A 129 -15.79 14.65 19.39
CA GLY A 129 -14.70 15.40 18.82
C GLY A 129 -14.58 15.24 17.30
N ARG A 130 -14.10 16.30 16.64
CA ARG A 130 -13.81 16.32 15.21
C ARG A 130 -12.45 16.95 14.96
N LEU A 131 -11.57 16.21 14.31
CA LEU A 131 -10.28 16.64 13.80
C LEU A 131 -10.43 16.99 12.31
N THR A 132 -10.11 18.21 11.94
CA THR A 132 -10.03 18.65 10.55
C THR A 132 -8.59 18.97 10.22
N ALA A 133 -8.08 18.43 9.12
CA ALA A 133 -6.74 18.72 8.61
C ALA A 133 -6.81 19.13 7.14
N ARG A 134 -6.17 20.25 6.81
CA ARG A 134 -6.02 20.79 5.46
C ARG A 134 -4.54 21.05 5.22
N LEU A 135 -3.88 20.08 4.61
CA LEU A 135 -2.43 20.03 4.48
C LEU A 135 -2.04 20.23 3.01
N SER A 136 -1.14 21.17 2.74
CA SER A 136 -0.53 21.32 1.40
C SER A 136 0.48 20.20 1.12
N TYR A 137 1.03 19.59 2.18
CA TYR A 137 1.96 18.48 2.12
C TYR A 137 1.86 17.67 3.42
N PHE A 138 1.90 16.35 3.29
CA PHE A 138 1.95 15.44 4.43
C PHE A 138 2.78 14.21 4.10
N THR A 139 3.77 13.95 4.94
CA THR A 139 4.49 12.68 5.04
C THR A 139 4.37 12.20 6.46
N PRO A 140 3.94 10.94 6.70
CA PRO A 140 3.93 10.39 8.06
C PRO A 140 5.31 10.56 8.71
N PRO A 141 5.38 11.20 9.89
CA PRO A 141 6.66 11.47 10.51
C PRO A 141 7.36 10.16 10.93
N PRO A 142 8.71 10.13 10.93
CA PRO A 142 9.47 8.97 11.38
C PRO A 142 9.30 8.72 12.88
N ASP A 143 9.67 7.53 13.32
CA ASP A 143 9.71 7.21 14.75
C ASP A 143 10.77 8.06 15.46
N ALA A 144 10.44 8.53 16.67
CA ALA A 144 11.38 9.25 17.51
C ALA A 144 12.47 8.29 18.03
N PRO A 145 13.74 8.73 18.14
CA PRO A 145 14.82 7.93 18.70
C PRO A 145 14.48 7.45 20.12
N GLY A 146 14.63 6.14 20.36
CA GLY A 146 14.31 5.55 21.65
C GLY A 146 12.82 5.40 21.94
N ALA A 147 11.93 5.72 20.97
CA ALA A 147 10.52 5.39 21.08
C ALA A 147 10.37 3.87 21.17
N ARG A 148 9.94 3.38 22.35
CA ARG A 148 9.37 2.04 22.45
C ARG A 148 8.11 2.06 21.61
N ALA A 149 7.91 1.05 20.74
CA ALA A 149 6.67 0.90 19.98
C ALA A 149 5.51 1.15 20.95
N ALA A 150 4.82 2.27 20.77
CA ALA A 150 3.77 2.68 21.69
C ALA A 150 2.80 1.50 21.73
N ALA A 151 2.68 0.86 22.90
CA ALA A 151 1.71 -0.20 23.06
C ALA A 151 0.38 0.38 22.56
N ALA A 152 -0.20 -0.25 21.54
CA ALA A 152 -1.49 0.10 20.96
C ALA A 152 -2.60 -0.23 21.96
N GLY A 153 -2.52 0.38 23.13
CA GLY A 153 -3.21 0.03 24.36
C GLY A 153 -3.56 1.30 25.11
N GLY A 154 -4.27 2.20 24.43
CA GLY A 154 -5.17 3.12 25.08
C GLY A 154 -6.55 2.86 24.50
N THR A 155 -7.58 2.80 25.35
CA THR A 155 -8.98 3.04 24.96
C THR A 155 -9.07 4.47 24.44
N LYS A 156 -8.55 4.70 23.23
CA LYS A 156 -8.61 6.00 22.55
C LYS A 156 -9.96 6.06 21.88
N ASP A 157 -10.84 6.89 22.41
CA ASP A 157 -11.99 7.38 21.64
C ASP A 157 -11.41 8.11 20.41
N TYR A 158 -11.61 7.54 19.23
CA TYR A 158 -11.15 8.15 17.99
C TYR A 158 -12.14 9.24 17.57
N PRO A 159 -11.67 10.48 17.34
CA PRO A 159 -12.55 11.54 16.88
C PRO A 159 -12.99 11.27 15.44
N ALA A 160 -14.01 11.99 15.00
CA ALA A 160 -14.25 12.13 13.57
C ALA A 160 -13.03 12.80 12.92
N VAL A 161 -12.63 12.33 11.74
CA VAL A 161 -11.51 12.88 10.97
C VAL A 161 -12.01 13.34 9.62
N ASP A 162 -11.63 14.55 9.24
CA ASP A 162 -11.74 15.08 7.90
C ASP A 162 -10.36 15.63 7.50
N LEU A 163 -9.60 14.81 6.78
CA LEU A 163 -8.24 15.10 6.36
C LEU A 163 -8.19 15.25 4.84
N VAL A 164 -7.56 16.33 4.39
CA VAL A 164 -7.16 16.53 2.99
C VAL A 164 -5.68 16.88 2.98
N ALA A 165 -4.89 16.14 2.22
CA ALA A 165 -3.49 16.41 1.96
C ALA A 165 -3.29 16.55 0.44
N GLU A 166 -2.93 17.74 -0.05
CA GLU A 166 -2.76 17.98 -1.49
C GLU A 166 -1.57 17.21 -2.08
N ARG A 167 -0.54 16.96 -1.26
CA ARG A 167 0.60 16.11 -1.61
C ARG A 167 0.89 15.16 -0.46
N PHE A 168 0.49 13.89 -0.64
CA PHE A 168 0.74 12.83 0.30
C PHE A 168 1.90 11.94 -0.17
N ASN A 169 2.90 11.80 0.69
CA ASN A 169 4.01 10.88 0.48
C ASN A 169 4.02 9.82 1.58
N TYR A 170 4.22 8.57 1.21
CA TYR A 170 4.36 7.47 2.16
C TYR A 170 5.41 6.49 1.68
N ARG A 171 6.36 6.14 2.57
CA ARG A 171 7.50 5.23 2.29
C ARG A 171 8.26 5.58 0.99
N GLY A 172 8.47 6.89 0.76
CA GLY A 172 9.15 7.40 -0.43
C GLY A 172 8.34 7.38 -1.71
N LYS A 173 7.05 6.98 -1.67
CA LYS A 173 6.13 6.98 -2.83
C LYS A 173 5.18 8.17 -2.74
N GLN A 174 4.90 8.78 -3.88
CA GLN A 174 3.99 9.92 -3.98
C GLN A 174 2.61 9.42 -4.39
N PHE A 175 1.58 9.67 -3.58
CA PHE A 175 0.22 9.24 -3.86
C PHE A 175 -0.65 10.34 -4.47
N GLY A 176 -0.17 11.59 -4.43
CA GLY A 176 -0.90 12.76 -4.90
C GLY A 176 -1.79 13.35 -3.81
N ARG A 177 -2.98 13.84 -4.20
CA ARG A 177 -3.96 14.38 -3.27
C ARG A 177 -4.69 13.25 -2.57
N VAL A 178 -4.67 13.22 -1.24
CA VAL A 178 -5.37 12.22 -0.42
C VAL A 178 -6.45 12.88 0.41
N GLU A 179 -7.62 12.26 0.45
CA GLU A 179 -8.75 12.66 1.28
C GLU A 179 -9.21 11.48 2.15
N VAL A 180 -9.38 11.73 3.44
CA VAL A 180 -9.86 10.75 4.40
C VAL A 180 -10.98 11.37 5.23
N VAL A 181 -12.16 10.77 5.16
CA VAL A 181 -13.30 11.08 6.03
C VAL A 181 -13.64 9.83 6.82
N ALA A 182 -13.56 9.93 8.14
CA ALA A 182 -13.83 8.82 9.04
C ALA A 182 -14.57 9.31 10.30
N GLN A 183 -15.36 8.42 10.91
CA GLN A 183 -16.11 8.75 12.12
C GLN A 183 -16.20 7.57 13.08
N PRO A 184 -16.27 7.84 14.40
CA PRO A 184 -16.49 6.79 15.38
C PRO A 184 -17.86 6.14 15.21
N GLU A 185 -17.91 4.83 15.29
CA GLU A 185 -19.11 3.99 15.24
C GLU A 185 -19.04 2.95 16.37
N GLY A 186 -19.61 3.27 17.53
CA GLY A 186 -19.46 2.43 18.72
C GLY A 186 -18.00 2.37 19.18
N SER A 187 -17.41 1.17 19.17
CA SER A 187 -15.99 0.90 19.39
C SER A 187 -15.16 0.83 18.11
N ASN A 188 -15.80 0.99 16.95
CA ASN A 188 -15.15 0.98 15.64
C ASN A 188 -14.93 2.41 15.14
N TRP A 189 -14.14 2.51 14.08
CA TRP A 189 -13.90 3.74 13.33
C TRP A 189 -14.21 3.50 11.86
N ARG A 190 -15.34 4.04 11.39
CA ARG A 190 -15.81 3.85 10.02
C ARG A 190 -15.14 4.87 9.11
N ILE A 191 -14.44 4.37 8.10
CA ILE A 191 -13.87 5.16 7.02
C ILE A 191 -14.97 5.32 5.97
N GLU A 192 -15.60 6.48 5.94
CA GLU A 192 -16.67 6.78 4.97
C GLU A 192 -16.11 7.03 3.58
N ARG A 193 -14.92 7.63 3.53
CA ARG A 193 -14.25 7.99 2.29
C ARG A 193 -12.75 7.95 2.46
N LEU A 194 -12.10 7.15 1.64
CA LEU A 194 -10.68 7.21 1.33
C LEU A 194 -10.58 7.52 -0.16
N ALA A 195 -9.89 8.59 -0.52
CA ALA A 195 -9.64 8.92 -1.91
C ALA A 195 -8.18 9.31 -2.11
N SER A 196 -7.60 8.89 -3.23
CA SER A 196 -6.29 9.37 -3.69
C SER A 196 -6.40 9.75 -5.16
N LEU A 197 -5.84 10.90 -5.54
CA LEU A 197 -5.85 11.37 -6.91
C LEU A 197 -4.47 11.86 -7.32
N ASN A 198 -3.98 11.32 -8.43
CA ASN A 198 -2.79 11.79 -9.12
C ASN A 198 -3.04 11.76 -10.65
N PRO A 199 -2.14 12.32 -11.49
CA PRO A 199 -2.34 12.38 -12.94
C PRO A 199 -2.48 11.02 -13.63
N GLU A 200 -2.00 9.94 -13.01
CA GLU A 200 -1.95 8.60 -13.59
C GLU A 200 -3.05 7.66 -13.05
N ALA A 201 -3.66 7.98 -11.91
CA ALA A 201 -4.62 7.13 -11.23
C ALA A 201 -5.55 7.86 -10.24
N SER A 202 -6.73 7.27 -10.04
CA SER A 202 -7.68 7.61 -8.99
C SER A 202 -8.01 6.37 -8.16
N LEU A 203 -7.90 6.50 -6.84
CA LEU A 203 -8.27 5.49 -5.85
C LEU A 203 -9.46 6.01 -5.06
N THR A 204 -10.45 5.15 -4.86
CA THR A 204 -11.55 5.39 -3.91
C THR A 204 -11.71 4.17 -3.01
N GLY A 205 -12.20 4.38 -1.80
CA GLY A 205 -12.44 3.31 -0.86
C GLY A 205 -13.26 3.73 0.34
N LYS A 206 -13.73 2.72 1.06
CA LYS A 206 -14.48 2.82 2.32
C LYS A 206 -14.11 1.63 3.18
N GLY A 207 -14.28 1.74 4.48
CA GLY A 207 -13.85 0.67 5.36
C GLY A 207 -14.30 0.81 6.80
N LEU A 208 -13.87 -0.15 7.60
CA LEU A 208 -14.11 -0.19 9.03
C LEU A 208 -12.82 -0.61 9.71
N TRP A 209 -12.41 0.18 10.69
CA TRP A 209 -11.33 -0.18 11.59
C TRP A 209 -11.91 -0.50 12.96
N THR A 210 -11.80 -1.77 13.36
CA THR A 210 -12.13 -2.21 14.71
C THR A 210 -10.89 -2.06 15.56
N VAL A 211 -10.98 -1.16 16.54
CA VAL A 211 -9.92 -0.92 17.51
C VAL A 211 -9.80 -2.18 18.38
N GLY A 212 -8.56 -2.66 18.56
CA GLY A 212 -8.30 -3.80 19.43
C GLY A 212 -8.65 -3.48 20.88
N GLY A 213 -9.12 -4.48 21.63
CA GLY A 213 -9.36 -4.33 23.07
C GLY A 213 -8.05 -4.23 23.86
N SER A 214 -8.09 -3.65 25.06
CA SER A 214 -6.96 -3.64 25.99
C SER A 214 -7.17 -4.66 27.12
N GLY A 215 -6.11 -5.37 27.54
CA GLY A 215 -6.13 -6.30 28.69
C GLY A 215 -5.79 -7.75 28.32
N ALA A 216 -5.95 -8.66 29.28
CA ALA A 216 -5.56 -10.08 29.14
C ALA A 216 -6.37 -10.86 28.08
N ALA A 217 -7.51 -10.33 27.63
CA ALA A 217 -8.35 -10.87 26.56
C ALA A 217 -8.42 -9.93 25.33
N ALA A 218 -7.36 -9.16 25.07
CA ALA A 218 -7.28 -8.22 23.96
C ALA A 218 -7.46 -8.90 22.60
N THR A 219 -8.48 -8.48 21.86
CA THR A 219 -8.59 -8.79 20.43
C THR A 219 -7.64 -7.88 19.64
N PRO A 220 -6.98 -8.40 18.60
CA PRO A 220 -6.16 -7.56 17.73
C PRO A 220 -7.04 -6.55 17.00
N ALA A 221 -6.48 -5.36 16.76
CA ALA A 221 -7.12 -4.41 15.86
C ALA A 221 -7.30 -5.05 14.47
N ARG A 222 -8.37 -4.70 13.77
CA ARG A 222 -8.67 -5.24 12.45
C ARG A 222 -9.15 -4.13 11.53
N THR A 223 -8.63 -4.11 10.31
CA THR A 223 -9.09 -3.23 9.25
C THR A 223 -9.79 -4.04 8.17
N ALA A 224 -10.93 -3.55 7.70
CA ALA A 224 -11.58 -4.01 6.48
C ALA A 224 -11.72 -2.83 5.52
N LEU A 225 -11.37 -3.02 4.25
CA LEU A 225 -11.35 -1.97 3.23
C LEU A 225 -11.92 -2.50 1.91
N ASP A 226 -12.96 -1.84 1.42
CA ASP A 226 -13.40 -1.93 0.03
C ASP A 226 -12.72 -0.80 -0.76
N PHE A 227 -12.14 -1.12 -1.93
CA PHE A 227 -11.49 -0.11 -2.76
C PHE A 227 -11.69 -0.34 -4.26
N ALA A 228 -11.54 0.73 -5.02
CA ALA A 228 -11.47 0.74 -6.48
C ALA A 228 -10.37 1.72 -6.92
N LEU A 229 -9.45 1.22 -7.73
CA LEU A 229 -8.34 1.94 -8.34
C LEU A 229 -8.53 1.92 -9.85
N GLU A 230 -8.63 3.11 -10.45
CA GLU A 230 -8.60 3.30 -11.90
C GLU A 230 -7.31 4.00 -12.29
N VAL A 231 -6.60 3.43 -13.26
CA VAL A 231 -5.28 3.87 -13.72
C VAL A 231 -5.37 4.17 -15.21
N ASN A 232 -5.05 5.39 -15.61
CA ASN A 232 -5.04 5.81 -17.01
C ASN A 232 -3.67 5.69 -17.69
N ASP A 233 -2.59 5.51 -16.92
CA ASP A 233 -1.24 5.19 -17.42
C ASP A 233 -0.53 4.26 -16.42
N ALA A 234 -0.61 2.95 -16.65
CA ALA A 234 -0.08 1.95 -15.73
C ALA A 234 1.44 2.00 -15.61
N GLY A 235 2.14 2.27 -16.71
CA GLY A 235 3.59 2.46 -16.71
C GLY A 235 4.03 3.60 -15.79
N LYS A 236 3.50 4.82 -16.02
CA LYS A 236 3.86 5.97 -15.17
C LYS A 236 3.42 5.80 -13.72
N TYR A 237 2.28 5.14 -13.48
CA TYR A 237 1.83 4.85 -12.11
C TYR A 237 2.79 3.90 -11.39
N LEU A 238 3.27 2.84 -12.06
CA LEU A 238 4.28 1.93 -11.49
C LEU A 238 5.63 2.62 -11.29
N ASP A 239 6.06 3.48 -12.21
CA ASP A 239 7.28 4.30 -12.05
C ASP A 239 7.19 5.19 -10.79
N ARG A 240 6.02 5.81 -10.56
CA ARG A 240 5.72 6.62 -9.36
C ARG A 240 5.75 5.78 -8.08
N LEU A 241 5.31 4.53 -8.14
CA LEU A 241 5.43 3.56 -7.05
C LEU A 241 6.83 2.91 -6.99
N GLY A 242 7.76 3.30 -7.86
CA GLY A 242 9.17 2.91 -7.88
C GLY A 242 9.47 1.57 -8.54
N SER A 243 8.52 0.98 -9.25
CA SER A 243 8.74 -0.14 -10.17
C SER A 243 9.00 0.41 -11.56
N LYS A 244 10.16 1.03 -11.73
CA LYS A 244 10.52 1.71 -12.97
C LYS A 244 10.67 0.75 -14.13
N ASP A 245 10.32 1.21 -15.33
CA ASP A 245 10.58 0.51 -16.58
C ASP A 245 10.06 -0.93 -16.59
N THR A 246 8.96 -1.20 -15.87
CA THR A 246 8.33 -2.54 -15.80
C THR A 246 7.20 -2.67 -16.81
N VAL A 247 6.40 -1.61 -16.98
CA VAL A 247 5.30 -1.55 -17.92
C VAL A 247 5.38 -0.22 -18.66
N LYS A 248 5.04 -0.24 -19.95
CA LYS A 248 4.88 0.95 -20.77
C LYS A 248 3.40 1.13 -21.12
N GLY A 249 2.88 2.32 -20.86
CA GLY A 249 1.49 2.69 -21.16
C GLY A 249 0.48 1.82 -20.41
N GLY A 250 -0.66 1.57 -21.06
CA GLY A 250 -1.74 0.74 -20.54
C GLY A 250 -2.68 1.45 -19.56
N THR A 251 -3.92 1.00 -19.52
CA THR A 251 -4.90 1.36 -18.50
C THR A 251 -5.14 0.17 -17.58
N ALA A 252 -5.57 0.41 -16.34
CA ALA A 252 -5.91 -0.65 -15.42
C ALA A 252 -7.08 -0.28 -14.50
N LYS A 253 -7.86 -1.29 -14.11
CA LYS A 253 -8.85 -1.24 -13.05
C LYS A 253 -8.55 -2.35 -12.07
N LEU A 254 -8.35 -1.99 -10.81
CA LEU A 254 -8.16 -2.92 -9.70
C LEU A 254 -9.20 -2.60 -8.63
N SER A 255 -10.03 -3.56 -8.27
CA SER A 255 -10.98 -3.41 -7.17
C SER A 255 -10.88 -4.59 -6.23
N GLY A 256 -11.31 -4.39 -5.00
CA GLY A 256 -11.25 -5.46 -4.04
C GLY A 256 -11.83 -5.14 -2.68
N ARG A 257 -11.96 -6.20 -1.89
CA ARG A 257 -12.36 -6.14 -0.50
C ARG A 257 -11.33 -6.90 0.31
N LEU A 258 -10.57 -6.18 1.11
CA LEU A 258 -9.45 -6.71 1.87
C LEU A 258 -9.71 -6.56 3.36
N ASN A 259 -9.18 -7.47 4.15
CA ASN A 259 -9.11 -7.35 5.59
C ASN A 259 -7.76 -7.84 6.11
N TRP A 260 -7.27 -7.20 7.17
CA TRP A 260 -6.02 -7.55 7.84
C TRP A 260 -6.07 -7.14 9.31
N ASN A 261 -5.19 -7.72 10.12
CA ASN A 261 -4.97 -7.31 11.50
C ASN A 261 -4.05 -6.08 11.52
N GLY A 262 -4.42 -5.08 12.31
CA GLY A 262 -3.64 -3.85 12.45
C GLY A 262 -4.41 -2.59 12.04
N ASP A 263 -3.67 -1.49 11.96
CA ASP A 263 -4.20 -0.18 11.57
C ASP A 263 -4.33 -0.02 10.04
N PRO A 264 -5.09 0.97 9.56
CA PRO A 264 -5.31 1.18 8.14
C PRO A 264 -4.07 1.52 7.29
N LEU A 265 -2.96 1.97 7.89
CA LEU A 265 -1.72 2.32 7.18
C LEU A 265 -0.66 1.21 7.27
N GLY A 266 -0.81 0.29 8.21
CA GLY A 266 0.03 -0.89 8.44
C GLY A 266 -0.59 -2.15 7.87
N LEU A 267 -0.52 -2.34 6.55
CA LEU A 267 -0.95 -3.58 5.90
C LEU A 267 -0.12 -4.77 6.43
N ASP A 268 -0.80 -5.74 7.04
CA ASP A 268 -0.17 -6.96 7.57
C ASP A 268 -0.39 -8.12 6.59
N TYR A 269 0.62 -8.42 5.77
CA TYR A 269 0.52 -9.48 4.75
C TYR A 269 0.13 -10.86 5.31
N PRO A 270 0.68 -11.34 6.44
CA PRO A 270 0.33 -12.66 6.98
C PRO A 270 -1.15 -12.83 7.36
N SER A 271 -1.83 -11.75 7.77
CA SER A 271 -3.27 -11.79 8.08
C SER A 271 -4.16 -11.28 6.95
N LEU A 272 -3.58 -10.86 5.83
CA LEU A 272 -4.32 -10.32 4.70
C LEU A 272 -5.22 -11.41 4.09
N SER A 273 -6.50 -11.11 3.99
CA SER A 273 -7.48 -11.95 3.31
C SER A 273 -8.47 -11.09 2.51
N GLY A 274 -9.09 -11.67 1.48
CA GLY A 274 -10.08 -10.97 0.68
C GLY A 274 -10.11 -11.39 -0.77
N ASP A 275 -10.79 -10.59 -1.59
CA ASP A 275 -10.96 -10.83 -3.02
C ASP A 275 -10.53 -9.59 -3.80
N LEU A 276 -9.84 -9.80 -4.92
CA LEU A 276 -9.42 -8.76 -5.85
C LEU A 276 -9.87 -9.11 -7.27
N SER A 277 -10.18 -8.08 -8.06
CA SER A 277 -10.42 -8.18 -9.50
C SER A 277 -9.51 -7.22 -10.23
N LEU A 278 -8.77 -7.73 -11.21
CA LEU A 278 -7.86 -6.97 -12.05
C LEU A 278 -8.35 -7.01 -13.50
N GLN A 279 -8.35 -5.84 -14.13
CA GLN A 279 -8.46 -5.67 -15.57
C GLN A 279 -7.38 -4.69 -16.02
N ALA A 280 -6.64 -4.99 -17.08
CA ALA A 280 -5.71 -4.04 -17.69
C ALA A 280 -5.78 -4.14 -19.21
N GLU A 281 -5.56 -3.04 -19.92
CA GLU A 281 -5.69 -2.98 -21.37
C GLU A 281 -4.56 -2.18 -22.01
N ASN A 282 -4.21 -2.54 -23.25
CA ASN A 282 -3.32 -1.78 -24.14
C ASN A 282 -1.96 -1.38 -23.52
N GLY A 283 -1.31 -2.30 -22.82
CA GLY A 283 0.00 -2.08 -22.19
C GLY A 283 1.08 -2.97 -22.74
N GLN A 284 2.31 -2.77 -22.26
CA GLN A 284 3.46 -3.58 -22.65
C GLN A 284 4.36 -3.81 -21.45
N PHE A 285 4.58 -5.07 -21.07
CA PHE A 285 5.64 -5.41 -20.13
C PHE A 285 6.98 -5.17 -20.79
N LEU A 286 7.84 -4.38 -20.16
CA LEU A 286 9.19 -4.13 -20.66
C LEU A 286 10.11 -5.27 -20.21
N GLU A 287 11.19 -5.49 -20.96
CA GLU A 287 12.17 -6.50 -20.61
C GLU A 287 12.93 -6.08 -19.34
N ILE A 288 12.66 -6.78 -18.24
CA ILE A 288 13.49 -6.75 -17.04
C ILE A 288 14.34 -8.02 -17.06
N GLU A 289 15.66 -7.88 -17.14
CA GLU A 289 16.58 -8.98 -16.89
C GLU A 289 16.53 -9.39 -15.40
N PRO A 290 16.41 -10.69 -15.04
CA PRO A 290 15.84 -11.80 -15.82
C PRO A 290 14.71 -12.55 -15.10
N GLY A 291 13.76 -13.05 -15.89
CA GLY A 291 12.83 -14.11 -15.45
C GLY A 291 11.82 -14.48 -16.53
N ILE A 292 11.21 -13.47 -17.17
CA ILE A 292 10.17 -13.67 -18.20
C ILE A 292 10.65 -13.30 -19.61
N GLY A 293 11.49 -12.25 -19.76
CA GLY A 293 12.08 -11.87 -21.06
C GLY A 293 13.04 -12.91 -21.65
N LYS A 294 13.79 -13.60 -20.79
CA LYS A 294 14.72 -14.68 -21.19
C LYS A 294 14.02 -15.95 -21.66
N LEU A 295 12.73 -16.12 -21.35
CA LEU A 295 11.93 -17.32 -21.67
C LEU A 295 11.67 -17.49 -23.17
N VAL A 296 11.75 -16.40 -23.94
CA VAL A 296 11.56 -16.45 -25.40
C VAL A 296 12.87 -16.20 -26.15
N ALA A 297 13.80 -15.42 -25.57
CA ALA A 297 15.11 -15.16 -26.18
C ALA A 297 15.95 -16.43 -26.41
N LEU A 298 15.82 -17.45 -25.56
CA LEU A 298 16.56 -18.72 -25.69
C LEU A 298 15.96 -19.71 -26.70
N MET A 299 14.75 -19.46 -27.22
CA MET A 299 14.19 -20.26 -28.32
C MET A 299 14.81 -19.95 -29.70
N SER A 300 15.61 -18.88 -29.82
CA SER A 300 16.12 -18.42 -31.12
C SER A 300 17.34 -19.20 -31.66
N MET A 301 17.95 -20.14 -30.92
CA MET A 301 19.31 -20.56 -31.26
C MET A 301 19.56 -22.03 -31.62
N GLN A 302 18.59 -22.94 -31.52
CA GLN A 302 18.95 -24.35 -31.73
C GLN A 302 18.32 -25.12 -32.89
N MET A 303 17.17 -24.76 -33.47
CA MET A 303 16.70 -25.47 -34.68
C MET A 303 15.71 -24.64 -35.50
N LEU A 304 16.20 -23.76 -36.38
CA LEU A 304 15.40 -23.28 -37.51
C LEU A 304 16.18 -23.49 -38.82
N PRO A 305 15.67 -24.25 -39.78
CA PRO A 305 16.19 -24.24 -41.15
C PRO A 305 16.20 -22.79 -41.65
N ARG A 306 17.32 -22.36 -42.25
CA ARG A 306 17.68 -20.96 -42.60
C ARG A 306 16.70 -20.19 -43.51
N ARG A 307 15.49 -20.68 -43.76
CA ARG A 307 14.56 -20.15 -44.78
C ARG A 307 13.18 -19.74 -44.26
N ILE A 308 12.92 -19.77 -42.95
CA ILE A 308 11.67 -19.26 -42.34
C ILE A 308 12.02 -18.27 -41.21
N ALA A 309 12.83 -17.26 -41.53
CA ALA A 309 13.09 -16.14 -40.63
C ALA A 309 12.05 -15.03 -40.90
N LEU A 310 10.85 -15.19 -40.36
CA LEU A 310 10.07 -14.03 -39.95
C LEU A 310 10.75 -13.50 -38.68
N ASP A 311 11.06 -12.20 -38.64
CA ASP A 311 11.88 -11.56 -37.61
C ASP A 311 11.19 -11.54 -36.24
N PHE A 312 11.18 -12.68 -35.55
CA PHE A 312 10.70 -12.80 -34.18
C PHE A 312 11.65 -12.10 -33.18
N ARG A 313 12.88 -11.78 -33.58
CA ARG A 313 13.79 -10.98 -32.75
C ARG A 313 13.19 -9.61 -32.46
N ASP A 314 12.61 -8.94 -33.45
CA ASP A 314 12.19 -7.54 -33.28
C ASP A 314 10.92 -7.36 -32.43
N VAL A 315 10.14 -8.43 -32.21
CA VAL A 315 8.92 -8.44 -31.36
C VAL A 315 9.25 -8.70 -29.89
N PHE A 316 10.26 -9.54 -29.60
CA PHE A 316 10.64 -9.88 -28.22
C PHE A 316 11.76 -8.99 -27.65
N SER A 317 12.54 -8.31 -28.50
CA SER A 317 13.63 -7.41 -28.09
C SER A 317 13.17 -6.08 -27.48
N LYS A 318 11.85 -5.84 -27.36
CA LYS A 318 11.26 -4.57 -26.88
C LYS A 318 10.28 -4.78 -25.70
N GLY A 319 10.07 -6.01 -25.23
CA GLY A 319 9.08 -6.36 -24.21
C GLY A 319 7.88 -7.19 -24.73
N PHE A 320 6.92 -7.52 -23.88
CA PHE A 320 5.71 -8.30 -24.19
C PHE A 320 4.45 -7.42 -24.14
N ALA A 321 3.87 -7.12 -25.30
CA ALA A 321 2.64 -6.33 -25.42
C ALA A 321 1.39 -7.15 -25.08
N PHE A 322 0.40 -6.52 -24.46
CA PHE A 322 -0.90 -7.10 -24.18
C PHE A 322 -2.03 -6.14 -24.57
N ASP A 323 -3.07 -6.71 -25.18
CA ASP A 323 -4.32 -6.01 -25.47
C ASP A 323 -5.21 -5.98 -24.23
N ARG A 324 -5.25 -7.10 -23.49
CA ARG A 324 -6.09 -7.25 -22.29
C ARG A 324 -5.52 -8.25 -21.30
N ILE A 325 -5.60 -7.92 -20.02
CA ILE A 325 -5.38 -8.79 -18.88
C ILE A 325 -6.65 -8.81 -18.03
N THR A 326 -7.06 -9.99 -17.58
CA THR A 326 -8.15 -10.16 -16.61
C THR A 326 -7.77 -11.22 -15.58
N SER A 327 -8.10 -11.00 -14.31
CA SER A 327 -7.89 -12.01 -13.26
C SER A 327 -8.81 -11.76 -12.07
N SER A 328 -9.31 -12.83 -11.47
CA SER A 328 -9.81 -12.83 -10.09
C SER A 328 -8.77 -13.48 -9.17
N MET A 329 -8.58 -12.87 -8.00
CA MET A 329 -7.62 -13.33 -7.01
C MET A 329 -8.31 -13.44 -5.66
N HIS A 330 -8.13 -14.59 -5.01
CA HIS A 330 -8.57 -14.82 -3.64
C HIS A 330 -7.34 -14.86 -2.73
N ILE A 331 -7.35 -14.09 -1.65
CA ILE A 331 -6.28 -14.05 -0.67
C ILE A 331 -6.79 -14.68 0.62
N ASP A 332 -6.04 -15.64 1.15
CA ASP A 332 -6.25 -16.20 2.48
C ASP A 332 -4.94 -16.22 3.26
N LYS A 333 -4.88 -15.44 4.35
CA LYS A 333 -3.73 -15.36 5.27
C LYS A 333 -2.40 -15.13 4.54
N GLY A 334 -2.41 -14.15 3.64
CA GLY A 334 -1.24 -13.77 2.86
C GLY A 334 -0.94 -14.66 1.65
N VAL A 335 -1.70 -15.73 1.41
CA VAL A 335 -1.55 -16.55 0.20
C VAL A 335 -2.62 -16.15 -0.82
N MET A 336 -2.16 -15.55 -1.91
CA MET A 336 -2.98 -15.14 -3.04
C MET A 336 -3.10 -16.27 -4.06
N ARG A 337 -4.30 -16.58 -4.52
CA ARG A 337 -4.59 -17.63 -5.51
C ARG A 337 -5.37 -17.07 -6.68
N THR A 338 -5.04 -17.52 -7.88
CA THR A 338 -5.81 -17.23 -9.10
C THR A 338 -6.02 -18.51 -9.90
N LYS A 339 -7.13 -18.58 -10.63
CA LYS A 339 -7.49 -19.72 -11.50
C LYS A 339 -7.85 -19.29 -12.93
N ASP A 340 -7.93 -17.99 -13.14
CA ASP A 340 -8.53 -17.38 -14.31
C ASP A 340 -7.74 -16.15 -14.76
N PHE A 341 -6.46 -16.05 -14.38
CA PHE A 341 -5.60 -15.04 -14.97
C PHE A 341 -5.47 -15.35 -16.46
N LYS A 342 -5.85 -14.38 -17.28
CA LYS A 342 -5.74 -14.44 -18.73
C LYS A 342 -5.15 -13.15 -19.26
N MET A 343 -4.18 -13.28 -20.14
CA MET A 343 -3.57 -12.20 -20.87
C MET A 343 -3.64 -12.50 -22.36
N ARG A 344 -4.27 -11.61 -23.12
CA ARG A 344 -4.26 -11.65 -24.58
C ARG A 344 -3.34 -10.55 -25.09
N GLY A 345 -2.41 -10.92 -25.97
CA GLY A 345 -1.62 -9.97 -26.73
C GLY A 345 -1.46 -10.41 -28.19
N PRO A 346 -0.85 -9.56 -29.03
CA PRO A 346 -0.74 -9.82 -30.47
C PRO A 346 0.12 -11.06 -30.80
N ALA A 347 1.07 -11.41 -29.94
CA ALA A 347 1.97 -12.55 -30.16
C ALA A 347 1.45 -13.86 -29.55
N ALA A 348 0.70 -13.81 -28.45
CA ALA A 348 0.25 -14.99 -27.72
C ALA A 348 -0.94 -14.68 -26.78
N GLU A 349 -1.67 -15.73 -26.41
CA GLU A 349 -2.54 -15.77 -25.25
C GLU A 349 -1.80 -16.52 -24.12
N VAL A 350 -1.91 -16.01 -22.89
CA VAL A 350 -1.26 -16.56 -21.70
C VAL A 350 -2.32 -16.77 -20.63
N ASP A 351 -2.47 -18.00 -20.17
CA ASP A 351 -3.29 -18.36 -19.01
C ASP A 351 -2.35 -18.66 -17.82
N ILE A 352 -2.71 -18.17 -16.63
CA ILE A 352 -1.96 -18.45 -15.39
C ILE A 352 -2.93 -18.93 -14.30
N ASP A 353 -2.53 -19.99 -13.60
CA ASP A 353 -3.20 -20.47 -12.40
C ASP A 353 -2.18 -20.86 -11.33
N GLY A 354 -2.57 -20.82 -10.07
CA GLY A 354 -1.71 -21.20 -8.95
C GLY A 354 -1.76 -20.22 -7.79
N GLU A 355 -0.66 -20.13 -7.04
CA GLU A 355 -0.60 -19.36 -5.80
C GLU A 355 0.70 -18.57 -5.62
N THR A 356 0.61 -17.52 -4.81
CA THR A 356 1.71 -16.65 -4.43
C THR A 356 1.59 -16.33 -2.94
N ASP A 357 2.64 -16.62 -2.18
CA ASP A 357 2.75 -16.21 -0.78
C ASP A 357 3.33 -14.78 -0.73
N LEU A 358 2.50 -13.83 -0.32
CA LEU A 358 2.83 -12.41 -0.29
C LEU A 358 3.80 -12.04 0.84
N ALA A 359 3.82 -12.82 1.92
CA ALA A 359 4.71 -12.56 3.05
C ALA A 359 6.12 -13.13 2.80
N ARG A 360 6.20 -14.25 2.07
CA ARG A 360 7.47 -14.90 1.70
C ARG A 360 7.98 -14.48 0.31
N GLU A 361 7.19 -13.72 -0.45
CA GLU A 361 7.48 -13.33 -1.83
C GLU A 361 7.84 -14.54 -2.71
N THR A 362 7.13 -15.65 -2.51
CA THR A 362 7.30 -16.90 -3.27
C THR A 362 6.09 -17.21 -4.13
N GLN A 363 6.33 -17.89 -5.24
CA GLN A 363 5.28 -18.23 -6.20
C GLN A 363 5.35 -19.71 -6.59
N ASN A 364 4.19 -20.27 -6.92
CA ASN A 364 4.03 -21.58 -7.55
C ASN A 364 2.88 -21.47 -8.54
N LEU A 365 3.24 -21.18 -9.79
CA LEU A 365 2.33 -20.83 -10.86
C LEU A 365 2.49 -21.80 -12.02
N HIS A 366 1.37 -22.23 -12.57
CA HIS A 366 1.29 -22.88 -13.85
C HIS A 366 0.99 -21.84 -14.92
N VAL A 367 1.82 -21.77 -15.95
CA VAL A 367 1.74 -20.78 -17.02
C VAL A 367 1.60 -21.50 -18.34
N ARG A 368 0.48 -21.28 -19.02
CA ARG A 368 0.23 -21.83 -20.36
C ARG A 368 0.31 -20.72 -21.39
N VAL A 369 1.20 -20.87 -22.35
CA VAL A 369 1.41 -19.91 -23.44
C VAL A 369 0.92 -20.52 -24.75
N VAL A 370 -0.01 -19.85 -25.42
CA VAL A 370 -0.58 -20.24 -26.70
C VAL A 370 -0.22 -19.18 -27.74
N PRO A 371 0.74 -19.45 -28.65
CA PRO A 371 1.12 -18.49 -29.69
C PRO A 371 -0.05 -18.17 -30.62
N GLN A 372 -0.20 -16.89 -30.99
CA GLN A 372 -1.11 -16.52 -32.07
C GLN A 372 -0.43 -16.81 -33.41
N LEU A 373 -0.95 -17.79 -34.15
CA LEU A 373 -0.53 -18.05 -35.52
C LEU A 373 -1.21 -17.01 -36.42
N GLY A 374 -0.42 -16.12 -37.04
CA GLY A 374 -0.95 -15.20 -38.04
C GLY A 374 -1.57 -15.94 -39.23
N ASP A 375 -2.42 -15.24 -39.99
CA ASP A 375 -3.17 -15.79 -41.14
C ASP A 375 -2.30 -16.56 -42.16
N THR A 376 -1.00 -16.27 -42.21
CA THR A 376 0.00 -16.89 -43.09
C THR A 376 0.37 -18.34 -42.72
N ALA A 377 0.04 -18.84 -41.52
CA ALA A 377 0.35 -20.22 -41.12
C ALA A 377 -0.53 -21.25 -41.85
N SER A 378 -1.73 -20.86 -42.27
CA SER A 378 -2.64 -21.70 -43.06
C SER A 378 -2.07 -22.10 -44.43
N THR A 379 -1.15 -21.30 -44.98
CA THR A 379 -0.53 -21.54 -46.29
C THR A 379 0.54 -22.63 -46.26
N VAL A 380 1.16 -22.92 -45.11
CA VAL A 380 2.24 -23.91 -44.99
C VAL A 380 1.73 -25.35 -45.01
N VAL A 381 0.52 -25.60 -44.49
CA VAL A 381 -0.08 -26.95 -44.45
C VAL A 381 -0.49 -27.44 -45.84
N GLY A 382 -0.77 -26.53 -46.78
CA GLY A 382 -1.12 -26.88 -48.17
C GLY A 382 0.02 -27.46 -49.01
N LEU A 383 1.29 -27.32 -48.56
CA LEU A 383 2.46 -27.71 -49.34
C LEU A 383 2.94 -29.16 -49.10
N LEU A 384 2.41 -29.86 -48.08
CA LEU A 384 2.87 -31.20 -47.73
C LEU A 384 1.99 -32.33 -48.27
N ASN A 385 0.73 -32.09 -48.64
CA ASN A 385 -0.12 -33.12 -49.26
C ASN A 385 -1.28 -32.53 -50.10
N PRO A 386 -1.16 -32.49 -51.45
CA PRO A 386 -2.18 -31.90 -52.33
C PRO A 386 -3.55 -32.59 -52.27
N VAL A 387 -3.62 -33.84 -51.81
CA VAL A 387 -4.86 -34.64 -51.81
C VAL A 387 -5.69 -34.44 -50.53
N ALA A 388 -5.12 -33.82 -49.50
CA ALA A 388 -5.83 -33.51 -48.24
C ALA A 388 -6.53 -32.13 -48.23
N GLY A 389 -6.53 -31.41 -49.36
CA GLY A 389 -7.07 -30.05 -49.47
C GLY A 389 -8.59 -29.91 -49.42
N VAL A 390 -9.35 -31.01 -49.59
CA VAL A 390 -10.82 -30.95 -49.62
C VAL A 390 -11.45 -31.48 -48.32
N ALA A 391 -10.76 -32.32 -47.54
CA ALA A 391 -11.30 -32.90 -46.31
C ALA A 391 -11.10 -32.02 -45.04
N THR A 392 -10.20 -31.03 -45.09
CA THR A 392 -9.82 -30.22 -43.92
C THR A 392 -10.72 -29.00 -43.67
N MET A 393 -11.53 -28.60 -44.66
CA MET A 393 -12.38 -27.41 -44.57
C MET A 393 -13.64 -27.63 -43.70
N ILE A 394 -14.03 -28.88 -43.45
CA ILE A 394 -15.22 -29.22 -42.64
C ILE A 394 -14.89 -29.30 -41.14
N ALA A 395 -13.64 -29.56 -40.75
CA ALA A 395 -13.22 -29.60 -39.35
C ALA A 395 -13.07 -28.21 -38.69
N GLN A 396 -12.97 -27.14 -39.49
CA GLN A 396 -12.65 -25.79 -39.03
C GLN A 396 -13.81 -25.03 -38.37
N ARG A 397 -15.05 -25.55 -38.42
CA ARG A 397 -16.23 -24.80 -37.95
C ARG A 397 -16.70 -25.17 -36.54
N MET A 398 -16.10 -26.18 -35.90
CA MET A 398 -16.51 -26.67 -34.57
C MET A 398 -15.47 -26.42 -33.45
N PHE A 399 -14.23 -26.09 -33.78
CA PHE A 399 -13.18 -25.80 -32.81
C PHE A 399 -12.62 -24.40 -33.05
N LYS A 400 -12.73 -23.50 -32.06
CA LYS A 400 -11.99 -22.23 -32.07
C LYS A 400 -10.51 -22.57 -31.83
N ASN A 401 -9.65 -22.42 -32.84
CA ASN A 401 -8.19 -22.64 -32.81
C ASN A 401 -7.68 -24.07 -32.51
N PRO A 402 -7.99 -25.09 -33.33
CA PRO A 402 -7.42 -26.43 -33.16
C PRO A 402 -5.88 -26.48 -33.36
N LEU A 403 -5.30 -25.56 -34.13
CA LEU A 403 -3.86 -25.55 -34.42
C LEU A 403 -3.02 -24.85 -33.33
N GLY A 404 -3.53 -23.77 -32.72
CA GLY A 404 -2.80 -23.05 -31.67
C GLY A 404 -2.58 -23.89 -30.41
N GLN A 405 -3.55 -24.75 -30.07
CA GLN A 405 -3.44 -25.65 -28.91
C GLN A 405 -2.38 -26.74 -29.07
N ILE A 406 -2.02 -27.11 -30.31
CA ILE A 406 -0.95 -28.08 -30.61
C ILE A 406 0.43 -27.49 -30.31
N PHE A 407 0.57 -26.16 -30.38
CA PHE A 407 1.79 -25.41 -30.08
C PHE A 407 1.74 -24.71 -28.72
N ALA A 408 0.85 -25.15 -27.82
CA ALA A 408 0.83 -24.64 -26.45
C ALA A 408 2.08 -25.10 -25.69
N PHE A 409 2.61 -24.20 -24.86
CA PHE A 409 3.72 -24.49 -23.97
C PHE A 409 3.28 -24.29 -22.52
N ASP A 410 3.43 -25.34 -21.72
CA ASP A 410 3.13 -25.32 -20.30
C ASP A 410 4.43 -25.19 -19.48
N TYR A 411 4.42 -24.28 -18.52
CA TYR A 411 5.56 -23.98 -17.65
C TYR A 411 5.12 -23.99 -16.19
N ALA A 412 6.00 -24.51 -15.33
CA ALA A 412 5.93 -24.33 -13.89
C ALA A 412 6.89 -23.20 -13.50
N LEU A 413 6.36 -22.15 -12.89
CA LEU A 413 7.08 -21.01 -12.36
C LEU A 413 7.07 -21.08 -10.82
N THR A 414 8.23 -21.35 -10.24
CA THR A 414 8.42 -21.53 -8.80
C THR A 414 9.51 -20.60 -8.25
N GLY A 415 9.74 -20.59 -6.93
CA GLY A 415 10.83 -19.81 -6.32
C GLY A 415 10.39 -18.46 -5.78
N THR A 416 11.36 -17.58 -5.50
CA THR A 416 11.08 -16.21 -5.03
C THR A 416 10.87 -15.27 -6.22
N TRP A 417 10.32 -14.08 -5.98
CA TRP A 417 10.20 -13.04 -7.02
C TRP A 417 11.57 -12.58 -7.55
N THR A 418 12.61 -12.66 -6.72
CA THR A 418 13.99 -12.28 -7.06
C THR A 418 14.81 -13.40 -7.69
N ASP A 419 14.45 -14.67 -7.45
CA ASP A 419 15.08 -15.86 -8.03
C ASP A 419 14.00 -16.83 -8.56
N PRO A 420 13.33 -16.48 -9.66
CA PRO A 420 12.30 -17.32 -10.24
C PRO A 420 12.90 -18.53 -10.98
N LYS A 421 12.34 -19.71 -10.72
CA LYS A 421 12.70 -20.97 -11.38
C LYS A 421 11.62 -21.37 -12.37
N VAL A 422 12.00 -21.52 -13.63
CA VAL A 422 11.09 -21.90 -14.71
C VAL A 422 11.44 -23.28 -15.23
N ALA A 423 10.48 -24.20 -15.16
CA ALA A 423 10.59 -25.54 -15.69
C ALA A 423 9.51 -25.78 -16.75
N LYS A 424 9.89 -26.30 -17.92
CA LYS A 424 8.91 -26.72 -18.92
C LYS A 424 8.20 -27.98 -18.43
N VAL A 425 6.88 -27.97 -18.42
CA VAL A 425 6.08 -29.17 -18.18
C VAL A 425 5.99 -29.91 -19.51
N SER A 426 6.81 -30.94 -19.69
CA SER A 426 6.76 -31.76 -20.90
C SER A 426 5.42 -32.48 -20.95
N GLY A 427 4.52 -32.02 -21.83
CA GLY A 427 3.32 -32.76 -22.19
C GLY A 427 3.71 -34.12 -22.76
N ALA A 428 3.12 -35.19 -22.23
CA ALA A 428 3.19 -36.52 -22.80
C ALA A 428 2.49 -36.54 -24.17
N SER A 429 3.19 -36.11 -25.21
CA SER A 429 3.00 -36.64 -26.55
C SER A 429 4.04 -37.75 -26.73
N SER A 430 3.75 -38.92 -26.16
CA SER A 430 4.31 -40.18 -26.64
C SER A 430 3.91 -40.31 -28.10
N GLN A 431 4.83 -39.92 -28.97
CA GLN A 431 4.82 -40.33 -30.37
C GLN A 431 4.79 -41.87 -30.34
N PRO A 432 3.81 -42.54 -30.99
CA PRO A 432 3.92 -43.97 -31.18
C PRO A 432 5.15 -44.18 -32.06
N GLU A 433 6.18 -44.75 -31.47
CA GLU A 433 7.37 -45.23 -32.16
C GLU A 433 6.87 -46.24 -33.19
N GLY A 434 6.77 -45.79 -34.44
CA GLY A 434 6.45 -46.67 -35.55
C GLY A 434 7.50 -47.78 -35.62
N PRO A 435 7.12 -49.02 -35.94
CA PRO A 435 8.04 -50.14 -35.92
C PRO A 435 9.23 -49.86 -36.84
N PRO A 436 10.46 -50.25 -36.46
CA PRO A 436 11.66 -49.94 -37.21
C PRO A 436 11.55 -50.51 -38.64
N PRO A 437 12.11 -49.83 -39.65
CA PRO A 437 12.03 -50.27 -41.03
C PRO A 437 12.76 -51.61 -41.20
N SER A 438 12.04 -52.59 -41.72
CA SER A 438 12.58 -53.87 -42.18
C SER A 438 13.66 -53.60 -43.23
N GLY A 439 14.93 -53.89 -42.89
CA GLY A 439 16.04 -53.82 -43.84
C GLY A 439 15.87 -54.82 -44.99
N PRO A 440 16.41 -54.53 -46.19
CA PRO A 440 16.26 -55.39 -47.36
C PRO A 440 16.95 -56.75 -47.17
N GLN A 441 16.17 -57.82 -47.37
CA GLN A 441 16.69 -59.19 -47.48
C GLN A 441 17.59 -59.31 -48.72
N ALA A 442 18.81 -59.82 -48.53
CA ALA A 442 19.68 -60.25 -49.61
C ALA A 442 19.25 -61.66 -50.11
N PRO A 443 19.32 -61.94 -51.43
CA PRO A 443 18.91 -63.23 -52.00
C PRO A 443 19.92 -64.35 -51.70
N PRO A 444 19.51 -65.62 -51.79
CA PRO A 444 20.25 -66.75 -51.24
C PRO A 444 21.43 -67.17 -52.13
N ARG A 445 22.49 -67.66 -51.48
CA ARG A 445 23.44 -68.61 -52.06
C ARG A 445 23.85 -69.66 -51.04
#